data_AF-A0A355BJU1-F1
#
_entry.id   AF-A0A355BJU1-F1
#
_cell.length_a   1.000
_cell.length_b   1.000
_cell.length_c   1.000
_cell.angle_alpha   90.00
_cell.angle_beta   90.00
_cell.angle_gamma   90.00
#
_symmetry.space_group_name_H-M   'P 1'
#
loop_
_entity.id
_entity.type
_entity.pdbx_description
1 polymer ?
#
loop_
_entity_poly.entity_id
_entity_poly.type
_entity_poly.pdbx_seq_one_letter_code
_entity_poly.pdbx_strand_id
1 'polypeptide(L)'
;MLSCLPKVFDSRVLIGPETSDDAGVVLIDAERALVQTVDFFSPIVDDYYQFGQIAAANSLSDIYAMGAKPFTALNIACFPTCLRPAEMGEIMRGGADKLLEAGAILLGGHTVENPEPKFGMAVTGIIHPADIWTNTGAQIGDILLLTKPLGTGIISTGLKAGLLQPGVEDVAVQSMCTLNKAAAETLRKY
;
A
#
# COMPACT_ATOMS: atom_id res chain seq x y z
N MET A 1 6.97 -2.46 19.10
CA MET A 1 5.89 -1.47 19.31
C MET A 1 4.54 -2.16 19.55
N LEU A 2 4.19 -3.21 18.79
CA LEU A 2 2.92 -3.94 18.94
C LEU A 2 2.87 -4.95 20.11
N SER A 3 4.02 -5.38 20.64
CA SER A 3 4.13 -6.35 21.73
C SER A 3 3.49 -5.93 23.06
N CYS A 4 3.16 -4.64 23.21
CA CYS A 4 2.54 -4.08 24.41
C CYS A 4 1.01 -4.02 24.32
N LEU A 5 0.41 -4.37 23.17
CA LEU A 5 -1.04 -4.39 23.00
C LEU A 5 -1.65 -5.62 23.71
N PRO A 6 -2.90 -5.53 24.20
CA PRO A 6 -3.63 -6.70 24.64
C PRO A 6 -3.70 -7.72 23.51
N LYS A 7 -3.40 -8.99 23.81
CA LYS A 7 -3.59 -10.07 22.85
C LYS A 7 -5.08 -10.16 22.49
N VAL A 8 -5.37 -10.14 21.21
CA VAL A 8 -6.73 -10.31 20.69
C VAL A 8 -7.01 -11.81 20.64
N PHE A 9 -7.97 -12.28 21.42
CA PHE A 9 -8.44 -13.67 21.38
C PHE A 9 -9.88 -13.69 20.85
N ASP A 10 -10.02 -13.46 19.55
CA ASP A 10 -11.29 -13.59 18.84
C ASP A 10 -11.10 -14.64 17.75
N SER A 11 -11.96 -15.65 17.72
CA SER A 11 -11.86 -16.77 16.78
C SER A 11 -12.04 -16.37 15.31
N ARG A 12 -12.50 -15.14 15.05
CA ARG A 12 -12.61 -14.59 13.70
C ARG A 12 -11.29 -14.02 13.20
N VAL A 13 -10.34 -13.70 14.07
CA VAL A 13 -9.03 -13.16 13.65
C VAL A 13 -8.18 -14.32 13.14
N LEU A 14 -7.92 -14.33 11.83
CA LEU A 14 -7.10 -15.34 11.18
C LEU A 14 -5.62 -14.96 11.23
N ILE A 15 -5.32 -13.66 11.07
CA ILE A 15 -3.98 -13.09 11.17
C ILE A 15 -4.07 -11.79 11.96
N GLY A 16 -3.38 -11.76 13.10
CA GLY A 16 -3.30 -10.62 14.01
C GLY A 16 -1.89 -10.01 14.09
N PRO A 17 -1.69 -9.04 15.00
CA PRO A 17 -0.41 -8.33 15.15
C PRO A 17 0.76 -9.22 15.62
N GLU A 18 0.48 -10.42 16.12
CA GLU A 18 1.47 -11.35 16.67
C GLU A 18 2.43 -11.92 15.63
N THR A 19 2.01 -12.11 14.37
CA THR A 19 2.87 -12.61 13.30
C THR A 19 3.60 -11.49 12.56
N SER A 20 3.21 -10.23 12.79
CA SER A 20 3.75 -9.06 12.06
C SER A 20 3.68 -9.27 10.54
N ASP A 21 2.57 -9.82 10.05
CA ASP A 21 2.29 -9.95 8.62
C ASP A 21 1.96 -8.58 7.99
N ASP A 22 1.91 -8.53 6.66
CA ASP A 22 1.71 -7.26 5.93
C ASP A 22 0.32 -6.64 6.16
N ALA A 23 -0.68 -7.45 6.53
CA ALA A 23 -2.04 -6.97 6.84
C ALA A 23 -2.77 -7.85 7.86
N GLY A 24 -3.77 -7.27 8.53
CA GLY A 24 -4.67 -8.02 9.42
C GLY A 24 -5.76 -8.74 8.65
N VAL A 25 -6.14 -9.95 9.09
CA VAL A 25 -7.18 -10.76 8.43
C VAL A 25 -8.28 -11.18 9.40
N VAL A 26 -9.53 -10.91 9.04
CA VAL A 26 -10.72 -11.22 9.84
C VAL A 26 -11.75 -12.00 9.01
N LEU A 27 -12.17 -13.15 9.52
CA LEU A 27 -13.20 -14.01 8.94
C LEU A 27 -14.57 -13.32 8.96
N ILE A 28 -15.25 -13.31 7.81
CA ILE A 28 -16.66 -12.92 7.69
C ILE A 28 -17.54 -14.16 7.81
N ASP A 29 -17.26 -15.16 6.98
CA ASP A 29 -17.96 -16.44 6.89
C ASP A 29 -17.02 -17.51 6.27
N ALA A 30 -17.54 -18.72 6.05
CA ALA A 30 -16.75 -19.85 5.55
C ALA A 30 -16.04 -19.57 4.21
N GLU A 31 -16.56 -18.67 3.38
CA GLU A 31 -16.08 -18.42 2.02
C GLU A 31 -15.30 -17.11 1.92
N ARG A 32 -15.34 -16.26 2.95
CA ARG A 32 -14.85 -14.88 2.86
C ARG A 32 -14.16 -14.41 4.14
N ALA A 33 -13.01 -13.76 3.95
CA ALA A 33 -12.31 -12.97 4.95
C ALA A 33 -12.01 -11.56 4.42
N LEU A 34 -11.96 -10.59 5.34
CA LEU A 34 -11.45 -9.25 5.11
C LEU A 34 -9.94 -9.24 5.33
N VAL A 35 -9.22 -8.60 4.43
CA VAL A 35 -7.82 -8.22 4.62
C VAL A 35 -7.76 -6.71 4.78
N GLN A 36 -7.14 -6.21 5.85
CA GLN A 36 -7.11 -4.79 6.17
C GLN A 36 -5.68 -4.33 6.41
N THR A 37 -5.27 -3.29 5.67
CA THR A 37 -4.00 -2.60 5.86
C THR A 37 -4.24 -1.08 5.91
N VAL A 38 -3.27 -0.36 6.44
CA VAL A 38 -3.22 1.09 6.40
C VAL A 38 -1.78 1.55 6.26
N ASP A 39 -1.53 2.41 5.27
CA ASP A 39 -0.20 2.96 5.05
C ASP A 39 -0.30 4.41 4.55
N PHE A 40 0.60 5.27 5.05
CA PHE A 40 0.69 6.68 4.65
C PHE A 40 2.06 7.25 5.02
N PHE A 41 2.60 8.12 4.17
CA PHE A 41 3.96 8.65 4.32
C PHE A 41 4.09 10.04 3.73
N SER A 42 5.23 10.70 3.96
CA SER A 42 5.53 12.03 3.41
C SER A 42 6.01 11.97 1.96
N PRO A 43 5.91 13.05 1.17
CA PRO A 43 6.31 13.06 -0.23
C PRO A 43 7.72 12.51 -0.48
N ILE A 44 7.81 11.64 -1.49
CA ILE A 44 9.07 11.04 -1.96
C ILE A 44 9.47 11.53 -3.37
N VAL A 45 8.57 12.28 -4.01
CA VAL A 45 8.70 12.95 -5.31
C VAL A 45 8.04 14.32 -5.21
N ASP A 46 8.40 15.24 -6.09
CA ASP A 46 7.90 16.62 -6.07
C ASP A 46 6.54 16.76 -6.77
N ASP A 47 6.24 15.91 -7.75
CA ASP A 47 4.96 15.94 -8.46
C ASP A 47 3.82 15.39 -7.58
N TYR A 48 2.82 16.25 -7.32
CA TYR A 48 1.69 15.94 -6.44
C TYR A 48 0.86 14.75 -6.93
N TYR A 49 0.60 14.66 -8.24
CA TYR A 49 -0.21 13.60 -8.80
C TYR A 49 0.51 12.25 -8.71
N GLN A 50 1.79 12.22 -9.08
CA GLN A 50 2.64 11.03 -8.95
C GLN A 50 2.78 10.60 -7.49
N PHE A 51 2.96 11.53 -6.54
CA PHE A 51 2.97 11.19 -5.13
C PHE A 51 1.67 10.48 -4.70
N GLY A 52 0.52 11.00 -5.13
CA GLY A 52 -0.78 10.36 -4.92
C GLY A 52 -0.85 8.94 -5.47
N GLN A 53 -0.37 8.73 -6.71
CA GLN A 53 -0.31 7.40 -7.33
C GLN A 53 0.59 6.44 -6.56
N ILE A 54 1.77 6.89 -6.13
CA ILE A 54 2.72 6.06 -5.39
C ILE A 54 2.15 5.68 -4.02
N ALA A 55 1.56 6.64 -3.30
CA ALA A 55 0.95 6.40 -2.00
C ALA A 55 -0.18 5.36 -2.08
N ALA A 56 -1.03 5.44 -3.11
CA ALA A 56 -2.08 4.45 -3.35
C ALA A 56 -1.49 3.08 -3.74
N ALA A 57 -0.51 3.03 -4.64
CA ALA A 57 0.14 1.79 -5.04
C ALA A 57 0.81 1.08 -3.85
N ASN A 58 1.44 1.83 -2.95
CA ASN A 58 2.00 1.32 -1.71
C ASN A 58 0.91 0.79 -0.78
N SER A 59 -0.14 1.58 -0.53
CA SER A 59 -1.25 1.17 0.36
C SER A 59 -1.99 -0.09 -0.14
N LEU A 60 -2.02 -0.31 -1.46
CA LEU A 60 -2.58 -1.51 -2.07
C LEU A 60 -1.64 -2.72 -2.02
N SER A 61 -0.34 -2.51 -1.78
CA SER A 61 0.69 -3.53 -1.88
C SER A 61 0.43 -4.69 -0.93
N ASP A 62 0.09 -4.41 0.33
CA ASP A 62 -0.10 -5.45 1.34
C ASP A 62 -1.31 -6.33 1.03
N ILE A 63 -2.36 -5.76 0.42
CA ILE A 63 -3.50 -6.55 -0.06
C ILE A 63 -3.05 -7.59 -1.09
N TYR A 64 -2.17 -7.19 -2.02
CA TYR A 64 -1.61 -8.12 -2.99
C TYR A 64 -0.63 -9.13 -2.36
N ALA A 65 0.14 -8.71 -1.34
CA ALA A 65 1.08 -9.57 -0.61
C ALA A 65 0.37 -10.69 0.16
N MET A 66 -0.80 -10.41 0.75
CA MET A 66 -1.66 -11.43 1.37
C MET A 66 -2.41 -12.30 0.35
N GLY A 67 -2.18 -12.07 -0.95
CA GLY A 67 -2.88 -12.78 -2.01
C GLY A 67 -4.35 -12.38 -2.14
N ALA A 68 -4.79 -11.26 -1.58
CA ALA A 68 -6.18 -10.80 -1.60
C ALA A 68 -6.48 -9.89 -2.80
N LYS A 69 -7.77 -9.67 -3.08
CA LYS A 69 -8.22 -8.70 -4.10
C LYS A 69 -8.63 -7.40 -3.42
N PRO A 70 -8.09 -6.23 -3.82
CA PRO A 70 -8.57 -4.94 -3.34
C PRO A 70 -10.07 -4.76 -3.57
N PHE A 71 -10.77 -4.20 -2.58
CA PHE A 71 -12.21 -3.99 -2.61
C PHE A 71 -12.57 -2.52 -2.38
N THR A 72 -12.17 -1.94 -1.25
CA THR A 72 -12.47 -0.54 -0.91
C THR A 72 -11.25 0.15 -0.29
N ALA A 73 -11.25 1.48 -0.31
CA ALA A 73 -10.24 2.30 0.35
C ALA A 73 -10.82 3.58 0.95
N LEU A 74 -10.12 4.11 1.95
CA LEU A 74 -10.37 5.40 2.58
C LEU A 74 -9.07 6.23 2.61
N ASN A 75 -9.12 7.47 2.14
CA ASN A 75 -7.97 8.37 2.20
C ASN A 75 -7.61 8.73 3.63
N ILE A 76 -6.31 8.77 3.92
CA ILE A 76 -5.73 9.38 5.10
C ILE A 76 -4.82 10.50 4.62
N ALA A 77 -5.22 11.74 4.92
CA ALA A 77 -4.54 12.93 4.43
C ALA A 77 -4.15 13.85 5.58
N CYS A 78 -2.88 14.24 5.59
CA CYS A 78 -2.33 15.24 6.49
C CYS A 78 -1.76 16.33 5.60
N PHE A 79 -2.29 17.56 5.65
CA PHE A 79 -1.81 18.65 4.79
C PHE A 79 -1.53 19.91 5.59
N PRO A 80 -0.48 20.68 5.24
CA PRO A 80 -0.25 21.97 5.87
C PRO A 80 -1.22 23.00 5.30
N THR A 81 -1.52 24.03 6.10
CA THR A 81 -2.41 25.13 5.69
C THR A 81 -1.88 25.94 4.50
N CYS A 82 -0.58 25.87 4.21
CA CYS A 82 0.03 26.50 3.06
C CYS A 82 -0.12 25.72 1.75
N LEU A 83 -0.50 24.43 1.80
CA LEU A 83 -0.73 23.63 0.60
C LEU A 83 -2.06 24.04 -0.03
N ARG A 84 -2.04 24.40 -1.31
CA ARG A 84 -3.20 24.94 -2.01
C ARG A 84 -4.21 23.82 -2.28
N PRO A 85 -5.53 24.13 -2.30
CA PRO A 85 -6.56 23.13 -2.63
C PRO A 85 -6.35 22.41 -3.95
N ALA A 86 -5.79 23.09 -4.96
CA ALA A 86 -5.45 22.46 -6.24
C ALA A 86 -4.36 21.39 -6.10
N GLU A 87 -3.35 21.62 -5.27
CA GLU A 87 -2.24 20.68 -5.03
C GLU A 87 -2.74 19.46 -4.23
N MET A 88 -3.56 19.70 -3.20
CA MET A 88 -4.26 18.63 -2.48
C MET A 88 -5.14 17.79 -3.43
N GLY A 89 -5.83 18.46 -4.35
CA GLY A 89 -6.66 17.84 -5.37
C GLY A 89 -5.87 16.91 -6.29
N GLU A 90 -4.67 17.31 -6.72
CA GLU A 90 -3.81 16.49 -7.58
C GLU A 90 -3.33 15.22 -6.86
N ILE A 91 -2.94 15.32 -5.58
CA ILE A 91 -2.58 14.14 -4.77
C ILE A 91 -3.77 13.16 -4.68
N MET A 92 -4.95 13.68 -4.34
CA MET A 92 -6.15 12.84 -4.23
C MET A 92 -6.54 12.22 -5.57
N ARG A 93 -6.40 12.97 -6.67
CA ARG A 93 -6.68 12.50 -8.03
C ARG A 93 -5.74 11.36 -8.43
N GLY A 94 -4.44 11.50 -8.17
CA GLY A 94 -3.46 10.45 -8.42
C GLY A 94 -3.77 9.16 -7.66
N GLY A 95 -4.12 9.29 -6.38
CA GLY A 95 -4.54 8.14 -5.58
C GLY A 95 -5.82 7.47 -6.12
N ALA A 96 -6.83 8.26 -6.47
CA ALA A 96 -8.10 7.76 -7.01
C ALA A 96 -7.92 7.02 -8.35
N ASP A 97 -7.13 7.57 -9.27
CA ASP A 97 -6.85 6.96 -10.57
C ASP A 97 -6.13 5.60 -10.39
N LYS A 98 -5.24 5.50 -9.40
CA LYS A 98 -4.55 4.24 -9.08
C LYS A 98 -5.47 3.19 -8.44
N LEU A 99 -6.41 3.61 -7.57
CA LEU A 99 -7.46 2.72 -7.05
C LEU A 99 -8.37 2.20 -8.17
N LEU A 100 -8.71 3.05 -9.12
CA LEU A 100 -9.51 2.68 -10.28
C LEU A 100 -8.78 1.60 -11.11
N GLU A 101 -7.48 1.75 -11.35
CA GLU A 101 -6.64 0.74 -12.01
C GLU A 101 -6.64 -0.61 -11.25
N ALA A 102 -6.63 -0.55 -9.91
CA ALA A 102 -6.70 -1.74 -9.05
C ALA A 102 -8.09 -2.40 -9.04
N GLY A 103 -9.14 -1.69 -9.47
CA GLY A 103 -10.53 -2.12 -9.38
C GLY A 103 -11.15 -1.96 -8.00
N ALA A 104 -10.58 -1.09 -7.14
CA ALA A 104 -11.07 -0.78 -5.80
C ALA A 104 -11.92 0.49 -5.78
N ILE A 105 -12.79 0.60 -4.77
CA ILE A 105 -13.72 1.73 -4.62
C ILE A 105 -13.23 2.67 -3.53
N LEU A 106 -12.99 3.95 -3.87
CA LEU A 106 -12.73 4.99 -2.88
C LEU A 106 -14.05 5.42 -2.21
N LEU A 107 -14.15 5.25 -0.89
CA LEU A 107 -15.37 5.53 -0.12
C LEU A 107 -15.34 6.85 0.65
N GLY A 108 -14.29 7.64 0.48
CA GLY A 108 -14.07 8.90 1.21
C GLY A 108 -12.74 8.86 1.95
N GLY A 109 -12.70 9.45 3.14
CA GLY A 109 -11.50 9.50 3.96
C GLY A 109 -11.57 10.54 5.06
N HIS A 110 -10.41 10.84 5.63
CA HIS A 110 -10.25 11.88 6.64
C HIS A 110 -9.03 12.76 6.34
N THR A 111 -9.16 14.05 6.63
CA THR A 111 -8.10 15.02 6.45
C THR A 111 -7.85 15.77 7.75
N VAL A 112 -6.58 15.90 8.13
CA VAL A 112 -6.14 16.67 9.30
C VAL A 112 -5.06 17.65 8.90
N GLU A 113 -4.95 18.75 9.65
CA GLU A 113 -3.86 19.70 9.48
C GLU A 113 -2.55 19.10 10.01
N ASN A 114 -1.47 19.23 9.25
CA ASN A 114 -0.13 18.86 9.69
C ASN A 114 0.95 19.69 8.98
N PRO A 115 2.00 20.18 9.67
CA PRO A 115 3.06 20.94 9.02
C PRO A 115 3.76 20.20 7.88
N GLU A 116 3.90 18.89 7.98
CA GLU A 116 4.50 18.06 6.95
C GLU A 116 3.42 17.24 6.23
N PRO A 117 3.28 17.38 4.90
CA PRO A 117 2.27 16.65 4.15
C PRO A 117 2.50 15.13 4.28
N LYS A 118 1.41 14.37 4.48
CA LYS A 118 1.40 12.91 4.44
C LYS A 118 0.14 12.45 3.74
N PHE A 119 0.25 11.43 2.92
CA PHE A 119 -0.90 10.87 2.21
C PHE A 119 -0.77 9.37 2.10
N GLY A 120 -1.91 8.70 2.11
CA GLY A 120 -2.02 7.25 1.97
C GLY A 120 -3.45 6.80 2.21
N MET A 121 -3.66 5.50 2.40
CA MET A 121 -4.99 4.92 2.44
C MET A 121 -5.08 3.78 3.44
N ALA A 122 -6.24 3.69 4.10
CA ALA A 122 -6.69 2.43 4.67
C ALA A 122 -7.37 1.62 3.56
N VAL A 123 -6.92 0.39 3.32
CA VAL A 123 -7.41 -0.45 2.23
C VAL A 123 -8.01 -1.72 2.79
N THR A 124 -9.16 -2.11 2.24
CA THR A 124 -9.82 -3.37 2.51
C THR A 124 -9.78 -4.25 1.27
N GLY A 125 -9.30 -5.47 1.42
CA GLY A 125 -9.37 -6.55 0.44
C GLY A 125 -10.32 -7.67 0.87
N ILE A 126 -10.67 -8.51 -0.10
CA ILE A 126 -11.46 -9.73 0.11
C ILE A 126 -10.66 -10.94 -0.37
N ILE A 127 -10.72 -12.02 0.40
CA ILE A 127 -10.07 -13.29 0.08
C ILE A 127 -10.90 -14.46 0.61
N HIS A 128 -10.75 -15.64 -0.01
CA HIS A 128 -11.22 -16.87 0.58
C HIS A 128 -10.26 -17.31 1.71
N PRO A 129 -10.72 -17.78 2.88
CA PRO A 129 -9.84 -18.09 4.01
C PRO A 129 -8.75 -19.13 3.72
N ALA A 130 -8.98 -20.04 2.76
CA ALA A 130 -8.00 -21.05 2.35
C ALA A 130 -6.89 -20.51 1.41
N ASP A 131 -7.04 -19.31 0.87
CA ASP A 131 -6.14 -18.75 -0.15
C ASP A 131 -5.18 -17.70 0.44
N ILE A 132 -5.19 -17.50 1.77
CA ILE A 132 -4.37 -16.49 2.44
C ILE A 132 -2.89 -16.84 2.32
N TRP A 133 -2.11 -15.90 1.78
CA TRP A 133 -0.65 -15.98 1.83
C TRP A 133 -0.13 -15.35 3.12
N THR A 134 0.92 -15.94 3.66
CA THR A 134 1.58 -15.44 4.87
C THR A 134 3.06 -15.24 4.60
N ASN A 135 3.68 -14.31 5.30
CA ASN A 135 5.13 -14.12 5.25
C ASN A 135 5.94 -15.23 5.96
N THR A 136 5.27 -16.28 6.44
CA THR A 136 5.87 -17.46 7.07
C THR A 136 5.70 -18.70 6.19
N GLY A 137 6.47 -19.75 6.48
CA GLY A 137 6.30 -21.05 5.83
C GLY A 137 7.25 -21.34 4.67
N ALA A 138 8.14 -20.40 4.31
CA ALA A 138 9.25 -20.69 3.41
C ALA A 138 10.15 -21.82 3.96
N GLN A 139 10.62 -22.69 3.07
CA GLN A 139 11.40 -23.89 3.40
C GLN A 139 12.78 -23.87 2.72
N ILE A 140 13.69 -24.70 3.25
CA ILE A 140 14.99 -24.92 2.62
C ILE A 140 14.76 -25.55 1.23
N GLY A 141 15.27 -24.89 0.20
CA GLY A 141 15.10 -25.31 -1.20
C GLY A 141 14.19 -24.39 -2.01
N ASP A 142 13.46 -23.48 -1.37
CA ASP A 142 12.63 -22.50 -2.06
C ASP A 142 13.47 -21.49 -2.86
N ILE A 143 12.86 -20.96 -3.92
CA ILE A 143 13.46 -19.95 -4.80
C ILE A 143 12.90 -18.58 -4.43
N LEU A 144 13.79 -17.59 -4.29
CA LEU A 144 13.41 -16.19 -4.09
C LEU A 144 13.18 -15.50 -5.44
N LEU A 145 12.01 -14.89 -5.59
CA LEU A 145 11.63 -14.12 -6.77
C LEU A 145 11.39 -12.67 -6.37
N LEU A 146 11.89 -11.74 -7.20
CA LEU A 146 11.70 -10.31 -7.03
C LEU A 146 11.05 -9.73 -8.29
N THR A 147 9.94 -9.00 -8.11
CA THR A 147 9.09 -8.55 -9.22
C THR A 147 9.30 -7.09 -9.61
N LYS A 148 10.10 -6.35 -8.83
CA LYS A 148 10.48 -4.95 -9.10
C LYS A 148 11.96 -4.71 -8.77
N PRO A 149 12.66 -3.84 -9.52
CA PRO A 149 14.04 -3.47 -9.19
C PRO A 149 14.17 -2.81 -7.82
N LEU A 150 15.34 -2.99 -7.19
CA LEU A 150 15.72 -2.28 -5.96
C LEU A 150 16.27 -0.88 -6.26
N GLY A 151 16.33 -0.01 -5.24
CA GLY A 151 17.09 1.25 -5.30
C GLY A 151 16.26 2.55 -5.27
N THR A 152 14.93 2.48 -5.19
CA THR A 152 14.05 3.67 -5.15
C THR A 152 14.39 4.64 -4.01
N GLY A 153 14.78 4.13 -2.83
CA GLY A 153 15.20 4.97 -1.69
C GLY A 153 16.49 5.76 -1.95
N ILE A 154 17.46 5.16 -2.68
CA ILE A 154 18.69 5.85 -3.10
C ILE A 154 18.33 6.97 -4.08
N ILE A 155 17.45 6.67 -5.05
CA ILE A 155 17.00 7.66 -6.04
C ILE A 155 16.24 8.80 -5.35
N SER A 156 15.29 8.51 -4.44
CA SER A 156 14.55 9.55 -3.71
C SER A 156 15.47 10.43 -2.85
N THR A 157 16.53 9.84 -2.26
CA THR A 157 17.54 10.63 -1.53
C THR A 157 18.36 11.51 -2.47
N GLY A 158 18.75 10.98 -3.63
CA GLY A 158 19.40 11.76 -4.68
C GLY A 158 18.54 12.90 -5.22
N LEU A 159 17.22 12.69 -5.33
CA LEU A 159 16.26 13.71 -5.74
C LEU A 159 16.24 14.86 -4.73
N LYS A 160 16.07 14.54 -3.44
CA LYS A 160 16.10 15.52 -2.35
C LYS A 160 17.41 16.30 -2.27
N ALA A 161 18.52 15.70 -2.71
CA ALA A 161 19.84 16.33 -2.76
C ALA A 161 20.11 17.10 -4.06
N GLY A 162 19.22 17.05 -5.06
CA GLY A 162 19.44 17.66 -6.37
C GLY A 162 20.57 17.01 -7.18
N LEU A 163 20.82 15.72 -6.96
CA LEU A 163 21.96 14.97 -7.55
C LEU A 163 21.56 14.03 -8.69
N LEU A 164 20.28 13.97 -9.06
CA LEU A 164 19.82 13.05 -10.09
C LEU A 164 20.14 13.57 -11.50
N GLN A 165 20.53 12.63 -12.36
CA GLN A 165 20.58 12.86 -13.79
C GLN A 165 19.13 12.88 -14.35
N PRO A 166 18.87 13.65 -15.43
CA PRO A 166 17.57 13.64 -16.09
C PRO A 166 17.09 12.23 -16.45
N GLY A 167 15.82 11.92 -16.21
CA GLY A 167 15.18 10.63 -16.52
C GLY A 167 15.38 9.51 -15.49
N VAL A 168 16.26 9.67 -14.50
CA VAL A 168 16.42 8.67 -13.41
C VAL A 168 15.20 8.63 -12.50
N GLU A 169 14.59 9.78 -12.23
CA GLU A 169 13.37 9.90 -11.44
C GLU A 169 12.20 9.15 -12.09
N ASP A 170 12.00 9.30 -13.40
CA ASP A 170 10.90 8.68 -14.14
C ASP A 170 10.88 7.15 -13.99
N VAL A 171 12.06 6.51 -14.01
CA VAL A 171 12.19 5.06 -13.83
C VAL A 171 11.77 4.64 -12.42
N ALA A 172 12.16 5.41 -11.40
CA ALA A 172 11.76 5.14 -10.02
C ALA A 172 10.25 5.36 -9.83
N VAL A 173 9.71 6.46 -10.34
CA VAL A 173 8.27 6.77 -10.31
C VAL A 173 7.49 5.66 -10.98
N GLN A 174 7.87 5.24 -12.19
CA GLN A 174 7.19 4.16 -12.91
C GLN A 174 7.18 2.85 -12.10
N SER A 175 8.32 2.47 -11.51
CA SER A 175 8.41 1.27 -10.66
C SER A 175 7.51 1.36 -9.43
N MET A 176 7.51 2.51 -8.74
CA MET A 176 6.72 2.74 -7.53
C MET A 176 5.21 2.84 -7.80
N CYS A 177 4.82 3.44 -8.94
CA CYS A 177 3.42 3.54 -9.38
C CYS A 177 2.84 2.21 -9.91
N THR A 178 3.68 1.23 -10.24
CA THR A 178 3.22 -0.06 -10.77
C THR A 178 2.53 -0.87 -9.67
N LEU A 179 1.30 -1.32 -9.88
CA LEU A 179 0.62 -2.19 -8.91
C LEU A 179 1.26 -3.58 -8.85
N ASN A 180 1.27 -4.20 -7.67
CA ASN A 180 1.68 -5.60 -7.50
C ASN A 180 0.63 -6.61 -8.03
N LYS A 181 -0.45 -6.12 -8.67
CA LYS A 181 -1.55 -6.91 -9.25
C LYS A 181 -1.07 -8.04 -10.16
N ALA A 182 -0.24 -7.72 -11.16
CA ALA A 182 0.22 -8.71 -12.13
C ALA A 182 1.10 -9.79 -11.47
N ALA A 183 1.91 -9.40 -10.47
CA ALA A 183 2.71 -10.33 -9.68
C ALA A 183 1.80 -11.30 -8.90
N ALA A 184 0.82 -10.77 -8.16
CA ALA A 184 -0.13 -11.59 -7.39
C ALA A 184 -0.99 -12.49 -8.29
N GLU A 185 -1.53 -11.98 -9.40
CA GLU A 185 -2.31 -12.78 -10.35
C GLU A 185 -1.49 -13.88 -11.03
N THR A 186 -0.19 -13.67 -11.21
CA THR A 186 0.73 -14.68 -11.76
C THR A 186 1.05 -15.75 -10.73
N LEU A 187 1.34 -15.36 -9.49
CA LEU A 187 1.68 -16.29 -8.42
C LEU A 187 0.51 -17.21 -8.05
N ARG A 188 -0.74 -16.70 -8.04
CA ARG A 188 -1.96 -17.51 -7.79
C ARG A 188 -2.16 -18.71 -8.74
N LYS A 189 -1.44 -18.80 -9.85
CA LYS A 189 -1.55 -19.91 -10.81
C LYS A 189 -0.70 -21.12 -10.45
N TYR A 190 0.18 -20.99 -9.46
CA TYR A 190 1.11 -22.01 -8.99
C TYR A 190 0.81 -22.36 -7.54
#